data_AF-A0A660YW62-F1
#
_entry.id   AF-A0A660YW62-F1
#
_cell.length_a   1.000
_cell.length_b   1.000
_cell.length_c   1.000
_cell.angle_alpha   90.00
_cell.angle_beta   90.00
_cell.angle_gamma   90.00
#
_symmetry.space_group_name_H-M   'P 1'
#
loop_
_entity.id
_entity.type
_entity.pdbx_description
1 polymer ?
#
loop_
_entity_poly.entity_id
_entity_poly.type
_entity_poly.pdbx_seq_one_letter_code
_entity_poly.pdbx_strand_id
1 'polypeptide(L)' 'MTGIFGARTETNGYPVLFNLFNDPQEQHNILADHAFVLGPYMKIIGAYKQSLIKDPNPKAISLTKFD' A
#
# COMPACT_ATOMS: atom_id res chain seq x y z
N MET A 1 -17.89 9.34 -17.99
CA MET A 1 -16.79 9.08 -18.95
C MET A 1 -15.49 9.22 -18.18
N THR A 2 -14.92 8.10 -17.72
CA THR A 2 -13.69 8.12 -16.93
C THR A 2 -12.53 8.42 -17.88
N GLY A 3 -11.79 9.50 -17.63
CA GLY A 3 -10.72 9.96 -18.53
C GLY A 3 -9.59 8.94 -18.68
N ILE A 4 -8.60 9.22 -19.54
CA ILE A 4 -7.49 8.31 -19.86
C ILE A 4 -6.69 7.84 -18.61
N PHE A 5 -6.79 8.60 -17.51
CA PHE A 5 -6.22 8.27 -16.20
C PHE A 5 -7.15 7.47 -15.28
N GLY A 6 -8.46 7.49 -15.53
CA GLY A 6 -9.46 6.78 -14.71
C GLY A 6 -9.74 5.34 -15.15
N ALA A 7 -9.15 4.90 -16.26
CA ALA A 7 -9.21 3.51 -16.72
C ALA A 7 -8.03 2.65 -16.23
N ARG A 8 -7.25 3.12 -15.23
CA ARG A 8 -6.42 2.21 -14.44
C ARG A 8 -7.38 1.41 -13.58
N THR A 9 -7.86 0.29 -14.12
CA THR A 9 -8.57 -0.78 -13.39
C THR A 9 -7.97 -0.87 -11.99
N GLU A 10 -8.82 -0.74 -10.97
CA GLU A 10 -8.43 -0.78 -9.56
C GLU A 10 -7.32 -1.82 -9.37
N THR A 11 -6.14 -1.38 -8.94
CA THR A 11 -5.00 -2.24 -8.59
C THR A 11 -4.49 -3.15 -9.70
N ASN A 12 -4.06 -2.60 -10.85
CA ASN A 12 -3.37 -3.34 -11.93
C ASN A 12 -1.97 -3.90 -11.52
N GLY A 13 -1.87 -4.56 -10.36
CA GLY A 13 -0.65 -5.09 -9.75
C GLY A 13 0.17 -4.11 -8.92
N TYR A 14 -0.16 -2.81 -8.96
CA TYR A 14 0.56 -1.76 -8.25
C TYR A 14 -0.15 -1.38 -6.93
N PRO A 15 0.62 -1.01 -5.89
CA PRO A 15 0.05 -0.56 -4.63
C PRO A 15 -0.74 0.75 -4.83
N VAL A 16 -1.66 1.01 -3.92
CA VAL A 16 -2.31 2.32 -3.79
C VAL A 16 -1.51 3.12 -2.77
N LEU A 17 -1.18 4.38 -3.09
CA LEU A 17 -0.42 5.23 -2.20
C LEU A 17 -1.13 6.56 -1.98
N PHE A 18 -1.17 7.01 -0.73
CA PHE A 18 -1.84 8.25 -0.32
C PHE A 18 -0.87 9.15 0.43
N ASN A 19 -1.07 10.46 0.34
CA ASN A 19 -0.39 11.42 1.18
C ASN A 19 -1.32 11.85 2.31
N LEU A 20 -1.21 11.21 3.48
CA LEU A 20 -2.12 11.43 4.61
C LEU A 20 -2.13 12.87 5.16
N PHE A 21 -1.09 13.66 4.90
CA PHE A 21 -1.04 15.06 5.33
C PHE A 21 -1.90 15.96 4.44
N ASN A 22 -1.99 15.65 3.15
CA ASN A 22 -2.75 16.43 2.17
C ASN A 22 -4.11 15.80 1.83
N ASP A 23 -4.25 14.49 2.02
CA ASP A 23 -5.43 13.69 1.75
C ASP A 23 -5.64 12.67 2.88
N PRO A 24 -6.15 13.11 4.04
CA PRO A 24 -6.38 12.25 5.19
C PRO A 24 -7.52 11.23 4.98
N GLN A 25 -8.34 11.39 3.94
CA GLN A 25 -9.45 10.50 3.63
C GLN A 25 -9.09 9.45 2.57
N GLU A 26 -7.84 9.41 2.11
CA GLU A 26 -7.34 8.41 1.16
C GLU A 26 -8.15 8.37 -0.15
N GLN A 27 -8.54 9.55 -0.66
CA GLN A 27 -9.35 9.68 -1.86
C GLN A 27 -8.51 9.81 -3.14
N HIS A 28 -7.26 10.24 -3.02
CA HIS A 28 -6.37 10.53 -4.13
C HIS A 28 -5.15 9.61 -4.14
N ASN A 29 -5.22 8.56 -4.95
CA ASN A 29 -4.08 7.68 -5.18
C ASN A 29 -2.97 8.41 -5.96
N ILE A 30 -1.91 8.78 -5.26
CA ILE A 30 -0.79 9.56 -5.82
C ILE A 30 0.14 8.74 -6.71
N LEU A 31 -0.06 7.43 -6.84
CA LEU A 31 0.85 6.62 -7.65
C LEU A 31 0.67 6.90 -9.15
N ALA A 32 -0.51 7.38 -9.56
CA ALA A 32 -0.82 7.67 -10.96
C ALA A 32 -0.05 8.90 -11.49
N ASP A 33 0.15 9.91 -10.65
CA ASP A 33 0.79 11.19 -10.98
C ASP A 33 2.21 11.32 -10.39
N HIS A 34 2.51 10.60 -9.30
CA HIS A 34 3.82 10.62 -8.63
C HIS A 34 4.54 9.27 -8.67
N ALA A 35 4.56 8.57 -9.81
CA ALA A 35 5.14 7.22 -9.94
C ALA A 35 6.60 7.06 -9.41
N PHE A 36 7.38 8.15 -9.35
CA PHE A 36 8.74 8.15 -8.80
C PHE A 36 8.81 7.71 -7.33
N VAL A 37 7.72 7.84 -6.56
CA VAL A 37 7.65 7.41 -5.16
C VAL A 37 7.66 5.89 -4.99
N LEU A 38 7.36 5.14 -6.06
CA LEU A 38 7.23 3.68 -6.01
C LEU A 38 8.53 3.00 -5.57
N GLY A 39 9.67 3.43 -6.12
CA GLY A 39 10.97 2.82 -5.83
C GLY A 39 11.34 2.90 -4.34
N PRO A 40 11.38 4.10 -3.73
CA PRO A 40 11.59 4.26 -2.30
C PRO A 40 10.59 3.48 -1.45
N TYR A 41 9.31 3.48 -1.82
CA TYR A 41 8.27 2.75 -1.09
C TYR A 41 8.51 1.23 -1.11
N MET A 42 8.84 0.66 -2.26
CA MET A 42 9.15 -0.76 -2.40
C MET A 42 10.42 -1.16 -1.62
N LYS A 43 11.40 -0.25 -1.49
CA LYS A 43 12.59 -0.48 -0.66
C LYS A 43 12.23 -0.63 0.83
N ILE A 44 11.31 0.20 1.34
CA ILE A 44 10.82 0.13 2.72
C ILE A 44 10.11 -1.22 2.95
N ILE A 45 9.20 -1.61 2.05
CA ILE A 45 8.51 -2.91 2.14
C ILE A 45 9.50 -4.06 2.12
N GLY A 46 10.51 -4.00 1.25
CA GLY A 46 11.57 -5.01 1.17
C GLY A 46 12.35 -5.14 2.48
N ALA A 47 12.74 -4.01 3.08
CA ALA A 47 13.44 -3.98 4.37
C ALA A 47 12.58 -4.57 5.50
N TYR A 48 11.30 -4.23 5.55
CA TYR A 48 10.36 -4.80 6.52
C TYR A 48 10.21 -6.31 6.34
N LYS A 49 10.05 -6.82 5.12
CA LYS A 49 9.97 -8.27 4.88
C LYS A 49 11.24 -9.01 5.31
N GLN A 50 12.41 -8.39 5.16
CA GLN A 50 13.67 -8.97 5.63
C GLN A 50 13.76 -8.99 7.15
N SER A 51 13.23 -7.98 7.85
CA SER A 51 13.23 -7.98 9.32
C SER A 51 12.40 -9.13 9.91
N LEU A 52 11.32 -9.54 9.22
CA LEU A 52 10.46 -10.65 9.65
C LEU A 52 11.17 -12.01 9.74
N ILE A 53 12.34 -12.18 9.11
CA ILE A 53 13.15 -13.40 9.25
C ILE A 53 13.72 -13.52 10.66
N LYS A 54 14.10 -12.39 11.26
CA LYS A 54 14.66 -12.34 12.62
C LYS A 54 13.58 -12.13 13.66
N ASP A 55 12.64 -11.24 13.35
CA ASP A 55 11.58 -10.79 14.25
C ASP A 55 10.21 -11.02 13.58
N PRO A 56 9.69 -12.27 13.58
CA PRO A 56 8.43 -12.59 12.94
C PRO A 56 7.26 -11.86 13.62
N ASN A 57 6.27 -11.45 12.84
CA ASN A 57 5.04 -10.88 13.38
C ASN A 57 4.36 -11.88 14.35
N PRO A 58 3.73 -11.39 15.42
CA PRO A 58 2.95 -12.24 16.31
C PRO A 58 1.84 -12.94 15.52
N LYS A 59 1.37 -14.09 16.03
CA LYS A 59 0.26 -14.81 15.43
C LYS A 59 -0.96 -13.89 15.33
N ALA A 60 -1.64 -13.93 14.19
CA ALA A 60 -2.88 -13.19 14.01
C ALA A 60 -3.90 -13.63 15.07
N ILE A 61 -4.56 -12.64 15.66
CA ILE A 61 -5.67 -12.90 16.58
C ILE A 61 -6.83 -13.46 15.75
N SER A 62 -7.44 -14.54 16.23
CA SER A 62 -8.66 -15.05 15.60
C SER A 62 -9.85 -14.25 16.11
N LEU A 63 -10.62 -13.66 15.19
CA LEU A 63 -11.89 -12.99 15.53
C LEU A 63 -13.07 -13.97 15.65
N THR A 64 -12.81 -15.27 15.47
CA THR A 64 -13.84 -16.32 15.42
C THR A 64 -13.56 -17.49 16.37
N LYS A 65 -12.40 -17.50 17.03
CA LYS A 65 -12.06 -18.44 18.11
C LYS A 65 -11.88 -17.65 19.38
N PHE A 66 -12.69 -17.94 20.38
CA PHE A 66 -12.83 -17.18 21.63
C PHE A 66 -12.36 -17.97 22.85
N ASP A 67 -11.37 -18.85 22.64
CA ASP A 67 -10.78 -19.73 23.66
C ASP A 67 -10.60 -19.06 25.03
#